data_AF-A0A239BUJ7-F1
#
_entry.id   AF-A0A239BUJ7-F1
#
_cell.length_a   1.000
_cell.length_b   1.000
_cell.length_c   1.000
_cell.angle_alpha   90.00
_cell.angle_beta   90.00
_cell.angle_gamma   90.00
#
_symmetry.space_group_name_H-M   'P 1'
#
loop_
_entity.id
_entity.type
_entity.pdbx_description
1 polymer ?
#
loop_
_entity_poly.entity_id
_entity_poly.type
_entity_poly.pdbx_seq_one_letter_code
_entity_poly.pdbx_strand_id
1 'polypeptide(L)'
;MNATNPTTLRVVLVADPGLPTEIARNLAYDLPDLLQQQTPKTDWQVLMVTAPLITDEQVDVSGMVGSVRPHLHGLDWDIGVFLTDLPRRAGLSPVSAEVSPADHVALISLPALGSLRLHRRAAQAVLSVVGSLSSGGTHTGGPARRRSQVIGRRTPGAPLDPTADGPVPERYIVPSPRGMLHLIAGMVRANRPWRLFTALSRALAGVFATAAYGMINNTAWQIAASLDTWRQFLVTVLSVLALTAWIIVDHKLWERPDGDLPRALSRLYNLVTSLTIGLGVLFLYAVLFVVLNAVAALLLSPSVLDQALAHRPTVTDYLALSWFVTSLAMIGGAFGSGLEDDGTVHNAAYGRRQRSRREQQKSSEADPGAGRADS
;
A
#
# COMPACT_ATOMS: atom_id res chain seq x y z
N MET A 1 -43.57 5.61 -37.53
CA MET A 1 -42.84 4.98 -36.41
C MET A 1 -41.46 5.60 -36.38
N ASN A 2 -41.21 6.55 -35.47
CA ASN A 2 -39.87 7.13 -35.30
C ASN A 2 -39.01 6.11 -34.56
N ALA A 3 -38.06 5.49 -35.27
CA ALA A 3 -36.96 4.77 -34.64
C ALA A 3 -36.10 5.82 -33.92
N THR A 4 -36.28 5.95 -32.60
CA THR A 4 -35.35 6.70 -31.76
C THR A 4 -34.00 5.98 -31.85
N ASN A 5 -33.00 6.62 -32.46
CA ASN A 5 -31.62 6.16 -32.42
C ASN A 5 -31.22 5.89 -30.96
N PRO A 6 -30.57 4.76 -30.64
CA PRO A 6 -30.11 4.50 -29.29
C PRO A 6 -29.16 5.62 -28.87
N THR A 7 -29.34 6.14 -27.66
CA THR A 7 -28.43 7.13 -27.09
C THR A 7 -27.11 6.42 -26.79
N THR A 8 -26.04 6.75 -27.52
CA THR A 8 -24.70 6.22 -27.23
C THR A 8 -24.12 6.98 -26.05
N LEU A 9 -23.70 6.26 -25.00
CA LEU A 9 -22.97 6.81 -23.86
C LEU A 9 -21.57 6.20 -23.79
N ARG A 10 -20.57 7.07 -23.66
CA ARG A 10 -19.15 6.74 -23.62
C ARG A 10 -18.62 6.84 -22.19
N VAL A 11 -18.17 5.72 -21.65
CA VAL A 11 -17.53 5.63 -20.33
C VAL A 11 -16.02 5.52 -20.54
N VAL A 12 -15.25 6.39 -19.90
CA VAL A 12 -13.79 6.24 -19.84
C VAL A 12 -13.37 5.72 -18.47
N LEU A 13 -12.70 4.57 -18.45
CA LEU A 13 -12.02 4.03 -17.27
C LEU A 13 -10.59 4.54 -17.28
N VAL A 14 -10.23 5.38 -16.30
CA VAL A 14 -8.84 5.82 -16.14
C VAL A 14 -8.26 5.15 -14.91
N ALA A 15 -7.14 4.45 -15.08
CA ALA A 15 -6.59 3.64 -14.02
C ALA A 15 -5.12 3.95 -13.75
N ASP A 16 -4.79 3.97 -12.46
CA ASP A 16 -3.41 4.01 -12.00
C ASP A 16 -2.60 2.81 -12.55
N PRO A 17 -1.32 3.01 -12.94
CA PRO A 17 -0.47 1.93 -13.44
C PRO A 17 -0.34 0.75 -12.46
N GLY A 18 -0.55 -0.48 -12.93
CA GLY A 18 -0.37 -1.69 -12.13
C GLY A 18 -1.69 -2.44 -11.92
N LEU A 19 -2.00 -2.81 -10.67
CA LEU A 19 -3.23 -3.56 -10.35
C LEU A 19 -4.52 -2.85 -10.81
N PRO A 20 -4.68 -1.52 -10.65
CA PRO A 20 -5.87 -0.84 -11.15
C PRO A 20 -6.02 -0.96 -12.66
N THR A 21 -4.93 -0.86 -13.42
CA THR A 21 -4.91 -1.06 -14.88
C THR A 21 -5.35 -2.47 -15.28
N GLU A 22 -4.87 -3.50 -14.58
CA GLU A 22 -5.27 -4.89 -14.84
C GLU A 22 -6.77 -5.08 -14.62
N ILE A 23 -7.31 -4.51 -13.55
CA ILE A 23 -8.74 -4.56 -13.25
C ILE A 23 -9.52 -3.77 -14.30
N ALA A 24 -9.10 -2.54 -14.62
CA ALA A 24 -9.76 -1.68 -15.60
C ALA A 24 -9.80 -2.31 -16.99
N ARG A 25 -8.76 -3.04 -17.39
CA ARG A 25 -8.70 -3.75 -18.67
C ARG A 25 -9.77 -4.84 -18.77
N ASN A 26 -9.89 -5.67 -17.74
CA ASN A 26 -10.91 -6.71 -17.70
C ASN A 26 -12.31 -6.10 -17.66
N LEU A 27 -12.48 -5.04 -16.86
CA LEU A 27 -13.73 -4.32 -16.78
C LEU A 27 -14.13 -3.70 -18.11
N ALA A 28 -13.21 -3.09 -18.86
CA ALA A 28 -13.51 -2.49 -20.16
C ALA A 28 -14.09 -3.50 -21.17
N TYR A 29 -13.70 -4.77 -21.06
CA TYR A 29 -14.25 -5.85 -21.87
C TYR A 29 -15.66 -6.26 -21.42
N ASP A 30 -15.88 -6.44 -20.11
CA ASP A 30 -17.15 -6.96 -19.58
C ASP A 30 -18.24 -5.89 -19.38
N LEU A 31 -17.84 -4.62 -19.16
CA LEU A 31 -18.77 -3.55 -18.77
C LEU A 31 -19.86 -3.27 -19.81
N PRO A 32 -19.57 -3.18 -21.13
CA PRO A 32 -20.58 -2.87 -22.14
C PRO A 32 -21.78 -3.82 -22.03
N ASP A 33 -21.53 -5.14 -21.99
CA ASP A 33 -22.58 -6.15 -21.86
C ASP A 33 -23.35 -6.03 -20.54
N LEU A 34 -22.63 -5.80 -19.44
CA LEU A 34 -23.22 -5.65 -18.11
C LEU A 34 -24.08 -4.39 -17.96
N LEU A 35 -23.76 -3.32 -18.69
CA LEU A 35 -24.54 -2.07 -18.74
C LEU A 35 -25.71 -2.20 -19.72
N GLN A 36 -25.52 -2.85 -20.86
CA GLN A 36 -26.57 -3.14 -21.84
C GLN A 36 -27.72 -3.95 -21.22
N GLN A 37 -27.38 -4.96 -20.40
CA GLN A 37 -28.37 -5.76 -19.67
C GLN A 37 -29.24 -4.92 -18.71
N GLN A 38 -28.72 -3.80 -18.21
CA GLN A 38 -29.42 -2.92 -17.27
C GLN A 38 -30.20 -1.81 -17.97
N THR A 39 -29.66 -1.33 -19.08
CA THR A 39 -30.21 -0.22 -19.85
C THR A 39 -30.23 -0.59 -21.34
N PRO A 40 -31.16 -1.46 -21.77
CA PRO A 40 -31.14 -2.02 -23.12
C PRO A 40 -31.32 -0.99 -24.26
N LYS A 41 -31.75 0.23 -23.92
CA LYS A 41 -32.01 1.33 -24.86
C LYS A 41 -30.79 2.25 -25.07
N THR A 42 -29.73 2.05 -24.30
CA THR A 42 -28.49 2.84 -24.36
C THR A 42 -27.43 1.98 -25.01
N ASP A 43 -26.65 2.54 -25.93
CA ASP A 43 -25.48 1.88 -26.51
C ASP A 43 -24.24 2.30 -25.70
N TRP A 44 -23.55 1.34 -25.08
CA TRP A 44 -22.44 1.62 -24.16
C TRP A 44 -21.09 1.37 -24.82
N GLN A 45 -20.28 2.42 -24.93
CA GLN A 45 -18.89 2.32 -25.35
C GLN A 45 -17.97 2.54 -24.17
N VAL A 46 -17.05 1.62 -23.93
CA VAL A 46 -16.11 1.71 -22.81
C VAL A 46 -14.68 1.77 -23.32
N LEU A 47 -14.01 2.85 -22.94
CA LEU A 47 -12.60 3.10 -23.26
C LEU A 47 -11.78 2.98 -21.98
N MET A 48 -10.53 2.55 -22.09
CA MET A 48 -9.62 2.48 -20.96
C MET A 48 -8.34 3.24 -21.25
N VAL A 49 -7.93 4.07 -20.30
CA VAL A 49 -6.69 4.82 -20.32
C VAL A 49 -5.90 4.49 -19.07
N THR A 50 -4.62 4.20 -19.23
CA THR A 50 -3.69 4.08 -18.10
C THR A 50 -2.99 5.41 -17.91
N ALA A 51 -3.27 6.10 -16.82
CA ALA A 51 -2.64 7.37 -16.49
C ALA A 51 -2.42 7.46 -14.97
N PRO A 52 -1.28 8.01 -14.52
CA PRO A 52 -1.07 8.25 -13.10
C PRO A 52 -2.11 9.26 -12.61
N LEU A 53 -2.95 8.83 -11.67
CA LEU A 53 -3.90 9.70 -11.00
C LEU A 53 -3.09 10.46 -9.95
N ILE A 54 -2.71 11.71 -10.25
CA ILE A 54 -2.05 12.58 -9.27
C ILE A 54 -3.11 12.98 -8.26
N THR A 55 -3.19 12.19 -7.21
CA THR A 55 -4.17 12.34 -6.16
C THR A 55 -3.39 12.64 -4.89
N ASP A 56 -3.32 13.91 -4.51
CA ASP A 56 -3.05 14.20 -3.10
C ASP A 56 -4.21 13.60 -2.28
N GLU A 57 -3.94 13.05 -1.10
CA GLU A 57 -5.01 12.52 -0.23
C GLU A 57 -6.05 13.61 0.11
N GLN A 58 -5.68 14.88 -0.07
CA GLN A 58 -6.48 16.07 0.17
C GLN A 58 -7.25 16.60 -1.06
N VAL A 59 -7.03 16.05 -2.27
CA VAL A 59 -7.70 16.54 -3.48
C VAL A 59 -8.99 15.76 -3.74
N ASP A 60 -10.09 16.52 -3.77
CA ASP A 60 -11.41 16.03 -4.17
C ASP A 60 -11.41 15.52 -5.62
N VAL A 61 -12.31 14.59 -5.95
CA VAL A 61 -12.48 14.05 -7.31
C VAL A 61 -12.69 15.15 -8.34
N SER A 62 -13.39 16.24 -8.01
CA SER A 62 -13.55 17.39 -8.90
C SER A 62 -12.20 18.06 -9.22
N GLY A 63 -11.28 18.13 -8.26
CA GLY A 63 -9.92 18.64 -8.48
C GLY A 63 -9.05 17.69 -9.32
N MET A 64 -9.34 16.39 -9.31
CA MET A 64 -8.66 15.41 -10.17
C MET A 64 -9.05 15.53 -11.64
N VAL A 65 -10.26 16.05 -11.95
CA VAL A 65 -10.68 16.24 -13.34
C VAL A 65 -9.68 17.14 -14.07
N GLY A 66 -9.18 18.19 -13.41
CA GLY A 66 -8.18 19.10 -13.98
C GLY A 66 -6.86 18.43 -14.34
N SER A 67 -6.38 17.48 -13.53
CA SER A 67 -5.10 16.79 -13.76
C SER A 67 -5.21 15.64 -14.76
N VAL A 68 -6.40 15.06 -14.92
CA VAL A 68 -6.62 13.94 -15.86
C VAL A 68 -7.11 14.41 -17.24
N ARG A 69 -7.81 15.56 -17.33
CA ARG A 69 -8.23 16.16 -18.61
C ARG A 69 -7.14 16.20 -19.68
N PRO A 70 -5.87 16.55 -19.36
CA PRO A 70 -4.78 16.51 -20.33
C PRO A 70 -4.54 15.13 -20.97
N HIS A 71 -4.75 14.06 -20.22
CA HIS A 71 -4.59 12.68 -20.67
C HIS A 71 -5.80 12.15 -21.45
N LEU A 72 -6.91 12.89 -21.41
CA LEU A 72 -8.16 12.57 -22.09
C LEU A 72 -8.39 13.43 -23.34
N HIS A 73 -7.43 14.29 -23.71
CA HIS A 73 -7.52 15.11 -24.92
C HIS A 73 -7.73 14.24 -26.17
N GLY A 74 -8.76 14.57 -26.95
CA GLY A 74 -9.13 13.86 -28.17
C GLY A 74 -10.07 12.66 -27.98
N LEU A 75 -10.45 12.34 -26.74
CA LEU A 75 -11.48 11.35 -26.44
C LEU A 75 -12.78 12.07 -26.06
N ASP A 76 -13.85 11.78 -26.79
CA ASP A 76 -15.21 12.13 -26.36
C ASP A 76 -15.66 11.11 -25.30
N TRP A 77 -15.93 11.57 -24.09
CA TRP A 77 -16.45 10.75 -23.00
C TRP A 77 -17.57 11.49 -22.26
N ASP A 78 -18.58 10.75 -21.83
CA ASP A 78 -19.73 11.27 -21.08
C ASP A 78 -19.59 11.01 -19.57
N ILE A 79 -18.93 9.90 -19.20
CA ILE A 79 -18.72 9.49 -17.81
C ILE A 79 -17.28 9.06 -17.58
N GLY A 80 -16.60 9.65 -16.60
CA GLY A 80 -15.24 9.27 -16.20
C GLY A 80 -15.23 8.45 -14.92
N VAL A 81 -14.60 7.27 -14.93
CA VAL A 81 -14.41 6.46 -13.72
C VAL A 81 -12.93 6.21 -13.49
N PHE A 82 -12.42 6.80 -12.42
CA PHE A 82 -11.04 6.72 -11.96
C PHE A 82 -10.87 5.52 -11.03
N LEU A 83 -9.89 4.66 -11.28
CA LEU A 83 -9.55 3.51 -10.44
C LEU A 83 -8.15 3.71 -9.86
N THR A 84 -8.08 3.82 -8.53
CA THR A 84 -6.81 4.02 -7.82
C THR A 84 -6.48 2.88 -6.88
N ASP A 85 -5.18 2.59 -6.77
CA ASP A 85 -4.61 1.75 -5.72
C ASP A 85 -4.28 2.54 -4.44
N LEU A 86 -4.52 3.85 -4.43
CA LEU A 86 -4.37 4.69 -3.26
C LEU A 86 -5.60 4.58 -2.34
N PRO A 87 -5.39 4.50 -1.02
CA PRO A 87 -6.48 4.53 -0.06
C PRO A 87 -7.11 5.91 0.04
N ARG A 88 -8.44 6.00 0.01
CA ARG A 88 -9.17 7.26 0.21
C ARG A 88 -9.85 7.29 1.57
N ARG A 89 -9.87 8.46 2.23
CA ARG A 89 -10.41 8.62 3.60
C ARG A 89 -11.13 9.94 3.77
N ALA A 90 -12.15 9.93 4.61
CA ALA A 90 -12.79 11.12 5.16
C ALA A 90 -12.68 11.04 6.69
N GLY A 91 -11.67 11.73 7.24
CA GLY A 91 -11.28 11.58 8.65
C GLY A 91 -10.87 10.13 8.98
N LEU A 92 -11.60 9.50 9.90
CA LEU A 92 -11.35 8.11 10.34
C LEU A 92 -12.01 7.04 9.45
N SER A 93 -12.83 7.45 8.48
CA SER A 93 -13.66 6.53 7.71
C SER A 93 -13.04 6.25 6.33
N PRO A 94 -12.88 4.97 5.94
CA PRO A 94 -12.44 4.61 4.59
C PRO A 94 -13.53 4.98 3.57
N VAL A 95 -13.12 5.68 2.52
CA VAL A 95 -13.97 6.06 1.41
C VAL A 95 -13.67 5.11 0.26
N SER A 96 -14.68 4.39 -0.22
CA SER A 96 -14.48 3.42 -1.31
C SER A 96 -14.81 3.98 -2.67
N ALA A 97 -15.72 4.96 -2.73
CA ALA A 97 -15.84 5.82 -3.89
C ALA A 97 -16.25 7.24 -3.53
N GLU A 98 -15.86 8.15 -4.41
CA GLU A 98 -16.27 9.55 -4.41
C GLU A 98 -16.85 9.84 -5.79
N VAL A 99 -18.00 10.51 -5.82
CA VAL A 99 -18.77 10.74 -7.04
C VAL A 99 -19.07 12.22 -7.13
N SER A 100 -18.73 12.84 -8.26
CA SER A 100 -19.17 14.19 -8.62
C SER A 100 -20.21 14.07 -9.74
N PRO A 101 -21.51 14.16 -9.43
CA PRO A 101 -22.55 14.21 -10.45
C PRO A 101 -22.44 15.42 -11.37
N ALA A 102 -21.93 16.56 -10.85
CA ALA A 102 -21.78 17.79 -11.62
C ALA A 102 -20.73 17.65 -12.73
N ASP A 103 -19.64 16.95 -12.44
CA ASP A 103 -18.54 16.72 -13.40
C ASP A 103 -18.69 15.41 -14.19
N HIS A 104 -19.76 14.65 -13.94
CA HIS A 104 -19.97 13.29 -14.46
C HIS A 104 -18.76 12.34 -14.24
N VAL A 105 -18.10 12.46 -13.08
CA VAL A 105 -16.95 11.62 -12.76
C VAL A 105 -17.06 10.94 -11.41
N ALA A 106 -16.28 9.87 -11.24
CA ALA A 106 -16.10 9.21 -9.98
C ALA A 106 -14.73 8.61 -9.79
N LEU A 107 -14.29 8.52 -8.55
CA LEU A 107 -13.08 7.83 -8.13
C LEU A 107 -13.44 6.62 -7.27
N ILE A 108 -12.82 5.48 -7.55
CA ILE A 108 -12.96 4.23 -6.80
C ILE A 108 -11.60 3.86 -6.21
N SER A 109 -11.56 3.77 -4.88
CA SER A 109 -10.39 3.28 -4.14
C SER A 109 -10.48 1.76 -3.99
N LEU A 110 -9.66 1.05 -4.76
CA LEU A 110 -9.63 -0.42 -4.72
C LEU A 110 -9.27 -1.00 -3.35
N PRO A 111 -8.33 -0.41 -2.56
CA PRO A 111 -8.04 -0.90 -1.21
C PRO A 111 -9.26 -0.96 -0.29
N ALA A 112 -10.19 0.00 -0.42
CA ALA A 112 -11.39 0.08 0.40
C ALA A 112 -12.45 -0.97 0.02
N LEU A 113 -12.39 -1.55 -1.18
CA LEU A 113 -13.25 -2.67 -1.60
C LEU A 113 -12.83 -4.01 -0.99
N GLY A 114 -11.61 -4.09 -0.45
CA GLY A 114 -11.02 -5.28 0.15
C GLY A 114 -10.52 -6.32 -0.86
N SER A 115 -9.72 -7.27 -0.38
CA SER A 115 -8.96 -8.21 -1.22
C SER A 115 -9.76 -9.40 -1.76
N LEU A 116 -10.83 -9.82 -1.06
CA LEU A 116 -11.61 -10.99 -1.46
C LEU A 116 -12.57 -10.66 -2.60
N ARG A 117 -12.43 -11.36 -3.74
CA ARG A 117 -13.23 -11.15 -4.96
C ARG A 117 -13.14 -9.71 -5.48
N LEU A 118 -11.95 -9.11 -5.40
CA LEU A 118 -11.70 -7.71 -5.79
C LEU A 118 -12.24 -7.38 -7.18
N HIS A 119 -11.98 -8.20 -8.21
CA HIS A 119 -12.52 -7.99 -9.56
C HIS A 119 -14.05 -7.85 -9.58
N ARG A 120 -14.76 -8.77 -8.91
CA ARG A 120 -16.22 -8.74 -8.84
C ARG A 120 -16.72 -7.52 -8.08
N ARG A 121 -16.05 -7.12 -6.99
CA ARG A 121 -16.41 -5.94 -6.21
C ARG A 121 -16.14 -4.64 -6.98
N ALA A 122 -15.02 -4.57 -7.70
CA ALA A 122 -14.69 -3.45 -8.58
C ALA A 122 -15.71 -3.32 -9.71
N ALA A 123 -16.09 -4.43 -10.36
CA ALA A 123 -17.15 -4.43 -11.38
C ALA A 123 -18.48 -3.89 -10.81
N GLN A 124 -18.87 -4.39 -9.63
CA GLN A 124 -20.09 -3.93 -8.96
C GLN A 124 -20.02 -2.45 -8.60
N ALA A 125 -18.88 -1.97 -8.12
CA ALA A 125 -18.66 -0.57 -7.79
C ALA A 125 -18.79 0.32 -9.04
N VAL A 126 -18.04 0.01 -10.10
CA VAL A 126 -18.11 0.74 -11.38
C VAL A 126 -19.54 0.77 -11.91
N LEU A 127 -20.23 -0.38 -11.97
CA LEU A 127 -21.62 -0.44 -12.43
C LEU A 127 -22.56 0.44 -11.60
N SER A 128 -22.41 0.45 -10.27
CA SER A 128 -23.26 1.30 -9.44
C SER A 128 -22.98 2.79 -9.63
N VAL A 129 -21.72 3.19 -9.84
CA VAL A 129 -21.40 4.59 -10.04
C VAL A 129 -21.82 5.09 -11.42
N VAL A 130 -21.53 4.32 -12.48
CA VAL A 130 -22.01 4.62 -13.85
C VAL A 130 -23.53 4.69 -13.88
N GLY A 131 -24.21 3.76 -13.20
CA GLY A 131 -25.67 3.80 -13.05
C GLY A 131 -26.16 5.08 -12.37
N SER A 132 -25.48 5.53 -11.31
CA SER A 132 -25.85 6.78 -10.61
C SER A 132 -25.62 8.04 -11.45
N LEU A 133 -24.52 8.09 -12.21
CA LEU A 133 -24.13 9.24 -13.05
C LEU A 133 -24.97 9.35 -14.32
N SER A 134 -25.36 8.21 -14.92
CA SER A 134 -26.17 8.17 -16.14
C SER A 134 -27.63 8.59 -15.96
N SER A 135 -28.17 8.45 -14.75
CA SER A 135 -29.60 8.66 -14.48
C SER A 135 -29.92 10.01 -13.81
N GLY A 136 -28.97 10.95 -13.79
CA GLY A 136 -29.22 12.30 -13.29
C GLY A 136 -29.57 12.38 -11.79
N GLY A 137 -28.99 11.52 -10.95
CA GLY A 137 -29.09 11.64 -9.48
C GLY A 137 -30.46 11.33 -8.85
N THR A 138 -31.48 10.97 -9.62
CA THR A 138 -32.83 10.66 -9.11
C THR A 138 -33.11 9.16 -9.12
N HIS A 139 -32.64 8.45 -8.08
CA HIS A 139 -33.04 7.05 -7.85
C HIS A 139 -33.56 6.84 -6.43
N THR A 140 -34.85 7.13 -6.26
CA THR A 140 -35.69 6.62 -5.17
C THR A 140 -36.30 5.27 -5.57
N GLY A 141 -35.60 4.18 -5.22
CA GLY A 141 -36.21 2.84 -5.08
C GLY A 141 -35.96 1.83 -6.20
N GLY A 142 -35.19 0.77 -5.89
CA GLY A 142 -34.96 -0.38 -6.78
C GLY A 142 -33.69 -1.18 -6.44
N PRO A 143 -33.32 -2.22 -7.24
CA PRO A 143 -32.15 -3.10 -7.03
C PRO A 143 -30.80 -2.38 -6.86
N ALA A 144 -30.73 -1.08 -7.15
CA ALA A 144 -29.65 -0.17 -6.77
C ALA A 144 -29.36 -0.14 -5.25
N ARG A 145 -30.36 -0.36 -4.38
CA ARG A 145 -30.22 -0.37 -2.90
C ARG A 145 -29.45 -1.58 -2.36
N ARG A 146 -29.36 -2.69 -3.12
CA ARG A 146 -28.46 -3.83 -2.81
C ARG A 146 -27.03 -3.58 -3.31
N ARG A 147 -26.84 -2.75 -4.33
CA ARG A 147 -25.52 -2.47 -4.94
C ARG A 147 -24.79 -1.32 -4.26
N SER A 148 -25.51 -0.34 -3.71
CA SER A 148 -24.95 0.66 -2.80
C SER A 148 -24.28 0.02 -1.58
N GLN A 149 -24.62 -1.22 -1.20
CA GLN A 149 -23.92 -1.93 -0.13
C GLN A 149 -22.46 -2.29 -0.46
N VAL A 150 -22.08 -2.35 -1.74
CA VAL A 150 -20.71 -2.69 -2.17
C VAL A 150 -19.76 -1.51 -2.01
N ILE A 151 -20.23 -0.30 -2.34
CA ILE A 151 -19.49 0.96 -2.15
C ILE A 151 -19.71 1.53 -0.73
N GLY A 152 -20.74 1.06 -0.04
CA GLY A 152 -21.05 1.45 1.33
C GLY A 152 -22.11 2.54 1.43
N ARG A 153 -22.26 3.10 2.62
CA ARG A 153 -23.29 4.08 2.93
C ARG A 153 -22.92 5.44 2.31
N ARG A 154 -23.85 6.01 1.56
CA ARG A 154 -23.77 7.40 1.08
C ARG A 154 -23.75 8.35 2.27
N THR A 155 -22.78 9.24 2.28
CA THR A 155 -22.61 10.31 3.26
C THR A 155 -22.33 11.59 2.48
N PRO A 156 -23.04 12.70 2.79
CA PRO A 156 -22.65 14.00 2.26
C PRO A 156 -21.18 14.24 2.57
N GLY A 157 -20.39 14.64 1.57
CA GLY A 157 -19.02 15.09 1.82
C GLY A 157 -19.04 16.35 2.70
N ALA A 158 -17.96 16.58 3.43
CA ALA A 158 -17.61 17.92 3.89
C ALA A 158 -16.60 18.50 2.89
N PRO A 159 -16.65 19.81 2.57
CA PRO A 159 -15.60 20.46 1.79
C PRO A 159 -14.24 20.14 2.41
N LEU A 160 -13.32 19.54 1.64
CA LEU A 160 -11.94 19.35 2.07
C LEU A 160 -11.20 20.69 2.11
N ASP A 161 -11.60 21.61 1.25
CA ASP A 161 -11.15 22.99 1.22
C ASP A 161 -12.35 23.92 1.54
N PRO A 162 -12.32 24.65 2.67
CA PRO A 162 -13.36 25.63 3.01
C PRO A 162 -13.44 26.81 2.03
N THR A 163 -12.42 26.99 1.17
CA THR A 163 -12.32 28.09 0.21
C THR A 163 -12.71 27.70 -1.22
N ALA A 164 -12.97 26.41 -1.48
CA ALA A 164 -13.41 25.95 -2.79
C ALA A 164 -14.92 26.21 -2.98
N ASP A 165 -15.25 27.21 -3.80
CA ASP A 165 -16.62 27.43 -4.29
C ASP A 165 -16.96 26.37 -5.36
N GLY A 166 -17.77 25.37 -4.99
CA GLY A 166 -18.23 24.33 -5.90
C GLY A 166 -19.14 23.30 -5.24
N PRO A 167 -19.91 22.52 -6.02
CA PRO A 167 -20.72 21.44 -5.48
C PRO A 167 -19.83 20.38 -4.81
N VAL A 168 -20.11 20.07 -3.55
CA VAL A 168 -19.38 19.06 -2.77
C VAL A 168 -19.70 17.67 -3.34
N PRO A 169 -18.69 16.81 -3.61
CA PRO A 169 -18.95 15.46 -4.11
C PRO A 169 -19.71 14.62 -3.07
N GLU A 170 -20.31 13.56 -3.58
CA GLU A 170 -20.89 12.52 -2.74
C GLU A 170 -19.84 11.49 -2.36
N ARG A 171 -19.71 11.20 -1.06
CA ARG A 171 -18.75 10.20 -0.57
C ARG A 171 -19.47 8.94 -0.12
N TYR A 172 -18.96 7.79 -0.53
CA TYR A 172 -19.47 6.49 -0.11
C TYR A 172 -18.48 5.82 0.85
N ILE A 173 -18.92 5.67 2.10
CA ILE A 173 -18.14 5.13 3.20
C ILE A 173 -18.56 3.69 3.45
N VAL A 174 -17.61 2.76 3.56
CA VAL A 174 -17.90 1.36 3.94
C VAL A 174 -17.93 1.26 5.47
N PRO A 175 -19.10 1.13 6.12
CA PRO A 175 -19.18 1.10 7.57
C PRO A 175 -18.95 -0.34 8.03
N SER A 176 -17.69 -0.73 8.23
CA SER A 176 -17.40 -1.99 8.90
C SER A 176 -16.03 -1.99 9.57
N PRO A 177 -15.89 -2.51 10.81
CA PRO A 177 -14.59 -2.80 11.41
C PRO A 177 -13.79 -3.81 10.57
N ARG A 178 -14.46 -4.64 9.76
CA ARG A 178 -13.81 -5.49 8.75
C ARG A 178 -13.26 -4.65 7.60
N GLY A 179 -13.86 -3.52 7.25
CA GLY A 179 -13.36 -2.60 6.22
C GLY A 179 -11.99 -2.01 6.58
N MET A 180 -11.76 -1.67 7.85
CA MET A 180 -10.45 -1.22 8.34
C MET A 180 -9.41 -2.35 8.26
N LEU A 181 -9.75 -3.57 8.67
CA LEU A 181 -8.86 -4.74 8.51
C LEU A 181 -8.54 -5.04 7.04
N HIS A 182 -9.53 -4.92 6.15
CA HIS A 182 -9.33 -5.12 4.71
C HIS A 182 -8.51 -3.97 4.07
N LEU A 183 -8.68 -2.74 4.56
CA LEU A 183 -7.88 -1.59 4.14
C LEU A 183 -6.42 -1.79 4.57
N ILE A 184 -6.19 -2.18 5.82
CA ILE A 184 -4.85 -2.51 6.34
C ILE A 184 -4.25 -3.67 5.54
N ALA A 185 -5.00 -4.76 5.31
CA ALA A 185 -4.52 -5.88 4.49
C ALA A 185 -4.26 -5.48 3.02
N GLY A 186 -5.06 -4.56 2.48
CA GLY A 186 -4.90 -3.96 1.16
C GLY A 186 -3.64 -3.12 1.06
N MET A 187 -3.40 -2.26 2.07
CA MET A 187 -2.19 -1.45 2.21
C MET A 187 -0.94 -2.32 2.33
N VAL A 188 -0.97 -3.37 3.16
CA VAL A 188 0.14 -4.31 3.35
C VAL A 188 0.47 -5.04 2.04
N ARG A 189 -0.54 -5.44 1.25
CA ARG A 189 -0.32 -6.12 -0.03
C ARG A 189 0.14 -5.17 -1.15
N ALA A 190 -0.41 -3.96 -1.19
CA ALA A 190 0.03 -2.90 -2.11
C ALA A 190 1.52 -2.58 -1.86
N ASN A 191 1.96 -2.63 -0.61
CA ASN A 191 3.35 -2.43 -0.22
C ASN A 191 4.30 -3.63 -0.50
N ARG A 192 3.87 -4.63 -1.31
CA ARG A 192 4.62 -5.84 -1.73
C ARG A 192 5.79 -6.19 -0.80
N PRO A 193 5.56 -6.77 0.39
CA PRO A 193 6.57 -6.89 1.45
C PRO A 193 7.80 -7.72 1.04
N TRP A 194 7.67 -8.63 0.07
CA TRP A 194 8.79 -9.35 -0.56
C TRP A 194 9.80 -8.43 -1.26
N ARG A 195 9.37 -7.26 -1.75
CA ARG A 195 10.28 -6.27 -2.35
C ARG A 195 11.11 -5.51 -1.31
N LEU A 196 10.64 -5.40 -0.06
CA LEU A 196 11.46 -4.89 1.04
C LEU A 196 12.68 -5.80 1.27
N PHE A 197 12.52 -7.13 1.24
CA PHE A 197 13.66 -8.04 1.37
C PHE A 197 14.67 -7.92 0.22
N THR A 198 14.24 -7.58 -1.00
CA THR A 198 15.17 -7.29 -2.11
C THR A 198 15.79 -5.90 -2.03
N ALA A 199 15.13 -4.94 -1.37
CA ALA A 199 15.64 -3.59 -1.14
C ALA A 199 16.68 -3.57 0.00
N LEU A 200 16.49 -4.39 1.04
CA LEU A 200 17.37 -4.53 2.20
C LEU A 200 18.58 -5.47 1.93
N SER A 201 19.05 -5.57 0.69
CA SER A 201 20.12 -6.53 0.33
C SER A 201 21.40 -6.35 1.16
N ARG A 202 21.76 -5.11 1.53
CA ARG A 202 22.91 -4.80 2.41
C ARG A 202 22.65 -5.04 3.89
N ALA A 203 21.45 -4.74 4.38
CA ALA A 203 21.05 -5.12 5.73
C ALA A 203 21.09 -6.65 5.91
N LEU A 204 20.56 -7.40 4.93
CA LEU A 204 20.67 -8.86 4.90
C LEU A 204 22.13 -9.32 4.81
N ALA A 205 22.98 -8.65 4.04
CA ALA A 205 24.41 -8.95 4.02
C ALA A 205 25.06 -8.75 5.40
N GLY A 206 24.68 -7.69 6.14
CA GLY A 206 25.09 -7.48 7.54
C GLY A 206 24.61 -8.60 8.46
N VAL A 207 23.34 -9.00 8.36
CA VAL A 207 22.78 -10.15 9.09
C VAL A 207 23.60 -11.40 8.82
N PHE A 208 23.83 -11.75 7.56
CA PHE A 208 24.58 -12.95 7.19
C PHE A 208 26.05 -12.89 7.60
N ALA A 209 26.70 -11.73 7.47
CA ALA A 209 28.09 -11.55 7.89
C ALA A 209 28.25 -11.73 9.40
N THR A 210 27.37 -11.09 10.19
CA THR A 210 27.38 -11.23 11.65
C THR A 210 27.01 -12.64 12.09
N ALA A 211 26.05 -13.28 11.42
CA ALA A 211 25.72 -14.69 11.64
C ALA A 211 26.92 -15.61 11.37
N ALA A 212 27.57 -15.47 10.21
CA ALA A 212 28.74 -16.26 9.85
C ALA A 212 29.90 -16.05 10.84
N TYR A 213 30.17 -14.80 11.23
CA TYR A 213 31.17 -14.50 12.24
C TYR A 213 30.84 -15.13 13.59
N GLY A 214 29.60 -14.98 14.08
CA GLY A 214 29.16 -15.58 15.34
C GLY A 214 29.23 -17.11 15.31
N MET A 215 29.06 -17.71 14.13
CA MET A 215 29.06 -19.15 13.98
C MET A 215 30.44 -19.79 14.03
N ILE A 216 31.49 -19.06 13.67
CA ILE A 216 32.87 -19.58 13.61
C ILE A 216 33.69 -19.10 14.84
N ASN A 217 33.14 -18.17 15.63
CA ASN A 217 33.83 -17.57 16.75
C ASN A 217 33.59 -18.33 18.06
N ASN A 218 34.67 -18.89 18.63
CA ASN A 218 34.62 -19.62 19.90
C ASN A 218 34.08 -18.80 21.08
N THR A 219 34.38 -17.50 21.14
CA THR A 219 33.84 -16.60 22.17
C THR A 219 32.32 -16.49 22.08
N ALA A 220 31.75 -16.49 20.87
CA ALA A 220 30.30 -16.47 20.71
C ALA A 220 29.67 -17.77 21.24
N TRP A 221 30.33 -18.91 21.06
CA TRP A 221 29.88 -20.21 21.57
C TRP A 221 29.88 -20.25 23.09
N GLN A 222 30.97 -19.79 23.72
CA GLN A 222 31.10 -19.73 25.17
C GLN A 222 30.08 -18.77 25.80
N ILE A 223 29.88 -17.59 25.20
CA ILE A 223 28.84 -16.65 25.66
C ILE A 223 27.46 -17.30 25.55
N ALA A 224 27.13 -17.92 24.41
CA ALA A 224 25.83 -18.55 24.22
C ALA A 224 25.54 -19.64 25.25
N ALA A 225 26.52 -20.49 25.56
CA ALA A 225 26.40 -21.55 26.57
C ALA A 225 26.28 -21.00 28.00
N SER A 226 26.84 -19.82 28.28
CA SER A 226 26.76 -19.18 29.60
C SER A 226 25.45 -18.43 29.87
N LEU A 227 24.63 -18.21 28.82
CA LEU A 227 23.41 -17.41 28.93
C LEU A 227 22.20 -18.26 29.35
N ASP A 228 21.63 -17.92 30.50
CA ASP A 228 20.34 -18.46 30.92
C ASP A 228 19.22 -18.13 29.90
N THR A 229 18.19 -18.99 29.83
CA THR A 229 17.05 -18.84 28.91
C THR A 229 16.37 -17.46 29.02
N TRP A 230 16.26 -16.90 30.22
CA TRP A 230 15.72 -15.56 30.42
C TRP A 230 16.59 -14.46 29.79
N ARG A 231 17.92 -14.56 29.92
CA ARG A 231 18.85 -13.61 29.31
C ARG A 231 18.77 -13.69 27.78
N GLN A 232 18.67 -14.90 27.22
CA GLN A 232 18.48 -15.09 25.78
C GLN A 232 17.19 -14.47 25.27
N PHE A 233 16.09 -14.67 26.00
CA PHE A 233 14.81 -14.03 25.70
C PHE A 233 14.92 -12.50 25.70
N LEU A 234 15.57 -11.92 26.71
CA LEU A 234 15.78 -10.48 26.79
C LEU A 234 16.61 -9.95 25.61
N VAL A 235 17.70 -10.63 25.25
CA VAL A 235 18.53 -10.29 24.08
C VAL A 235 17.72 -10.37 22.78
N THR A 236 16.81 -11.35 22.67
CA THR A 236 15.89 -11.47 21.52
C THR A 236 14.98 -10.26 21.41
N VAL A 237 14.29 -9.92 22.50
CA VAL A 237 13.39 -8.76 22.54
C VAL A 237 14.15 -7.49 22.17
N LEU A 238 15.33 -7.27 22.75
CA LEU A 238 16.16 -6.11 22.42
C LEU A 238 16.60 -6.10 20.96
N SER A 239 16.99 -7.25 20.39
CA SER A 239 17.42 -7.33 18.98
C SER A 239 16.27 -7.04 18.00
N VAL A 240 15.07 -7.57 18.27
CA VAL A 240 13.87 -7.33 17.46
C VAL A 240 13.46 -5.87 17.54
N LEU A 241 13.44 -5.29 18.74
CA LEU A 241 13.13 -3.87 18.93
C LEU A 241 14.17 -2.97 18.26
N ALA A 242 15.47 -3.29 18.38
CA ALA A 242 16.55 -2.53 17.75
C ALA A 242 16.43 -2.52 16.23
N LEU A 243 16.25 -3.69 15.59
CA LEU A 243 16.10 -3.75 14.13
C LEU A 243 14.79 -3.10 13.66
N THR A 244 13.69 -3.28 14.40
CA THR A 244 12.41 -2.63 14.09
C THR A 244 12.53 -1.11 14.17
N ALA A 245 13.12 -0.59 15.25
CA ALA A 245 13.38 0.84 15.42
C ALA A 245 14.31 1.38 14.33
N TRP A 246 15.36 0.63 14.00
CA TRP A 246 16.28 0.97 12.92
C TRP A 246 15.55 1.16 11.59
N ILE A 247 14.76 0.16 11.14
CA ILE A 247 14.00 0.25 9.89
C ILE A 247 13.05 1.44 9.89
N ILE A 248 12.36 1.70 11.01
CA ILE A 248 11.42 2.82 11.11
C ILE A 248 12.14 4.17 10.97
N VAL A 249 13.27 4.35 11.66
CA VAL A 249 14.05 5.60 11.65
C VAL A 249 14.69 5.82 10.29
N ASP A 250 15.40 4.80 9.78
CA ASP A 250 16.18 4.85 8.56
C ASP A 250 15.30 5.10 7.33
N HIS A 251 14.17 4.41 7.21
CA HIS A 251 13.26 4.56 6.08
C HIS A 251 12.27 5.73 6.23
N LYS A 252 12.44 6.59 7.26
CA LYS A 252 11.57 7.73 7.58
C LYS A 252 10.08 7.37 7.59
N LEU A 253 9.75 6.16 8.04
CA LEU A 253 8.38 5.64 8.07
C LEU A 253 7.54 6.27 9.18
N TRP A 254 8.16 7.10 10.01
CA TRP A 254 7.49 7.85 11.07
C TRP A 254 6.79 9.07 10.50
N GLU A 255 5.48 8.94 10.31
CA GLU A 255 4.65 10.03 9.78
C GLU A 255 4.39 11.06 10.89
N ARG A 256 4.92 12.27 10.68
CA ARG A 256 4.72 13.41 11.59
C ARG A 256 3.37 14.05 11.26
N PRO A 257 2.61 14.53 12.26
CA PRO A 257 1.32 15.16 12.03
C PRO A 257 1.53 16.49 11.29
N ASP A 258 1.37 16.48 9.98
CA ASP A 258 1.23 17.70 9.20
C ASP A 258 -0.20 18.21 9.38
N GLY A 259 -0.31 19.38 10.02
CA GLY A 259 -1.44 20.33 10.05
C GLY A 259 -2.82 19.82 10.50
N ASP A 260 -3.39 18.86 9.78
CA ASP A 260 -4.83 18.60 9.72
C ASP A 260 -5.26 17.19 10.18
N LEU A 261 -4.32 16.28 10.50
CA LEU A 261 -4.69 14.98 11.07
C LEU A 261 -4.87 15.04 12.60
N PRO A 262 -5.99 14.53 13.15
CA PRO A 262 -6.15 14.37 14.59
C PRO A 262 -5.00 13.53 15.17
N ARG A 263 -4.36 14.01 16.26
CA ARG A 263 -3.22 13.34 16.93
C ARG A 263 -3.47 11.89 17.36
N ALA A 264 -4.73 11.49 17.49
CA ALA A 264 -5.12 10.10 17.79
C ALA A 264 -4.95 9.18 16.57
N LEU A 265 -5.12 9.71 15.36
CA LEU A 265 -5.06 8.96 14.11
C LEU A 265 -3.61 8.69 13.70
N SER A 266 -2.72 9.69 13.74
CA SER A 266 -1.27 9.50 13.53
C SER A 266 -0.67 8.44 14.47
N ARG A 267 -1.13 8.37 15.73
CA ARG A 267 -0.72 7.32 16.68
C ARG A 267 -1.17 5.91 16.27
N LEU A 268 -2.38 5.77 15.75
CA LEU A 268 -2.89 4.48 15.27
C LEU A 268 -2.11 3.98 14.05
N TYR A 269 -1.76 4.89 13.13
CA TYR A 269 -0.94 4.54 11.97
C TYR A 269 0.46 4.10 12.38
N ASN A 270 1.14 4.87 13.24
CA ASN A 270 2.45 4.50 13.75
C ASN A 270 2.40 3.16 14.51
N LEU A 271 1.29 2.85 15.19
CA LEU A 271 1.07 1.54 15.81
C LEU A 271 0.90 0.40 14.79
N VAL A 272 0.10 0.60 13.74
CA VAL A 272 -0.11 -0.43 12.70
C VAL A 272 1.15 -0.66 11.87
N THR A 273 1.88 0.41 11.52
CA THR A 273 3.15 0.34 10.80
C THR A 273 4.20 -0.38 11.64
N SER A 274 4.36 0.00 12.92
CA SER A 274 5.30 -0.68 13.82
C SER A 274 4.92 -2.15 14.06
N LEU A 275 3.64 -2.47 14.20
CA LEU A 275 3.18 -3.85 14.33
C LEU A 275 3.48 -4.69 13.07
N THR A 276 3.25 -4.12 11.89
CA THR A 276 3.49 -4.80 10.62
C THR A 276 4.98 -5.05 10.40
N ILE A 277 5.83 -4.06 10.65
CA ILE A 277 7.29 -4.19 10.56
C ILE A 277 7.78 -5.19 11.61
N GLY A 278 7.33 -5.08 12.86
CA GLY A 278 7.68 -5.98 13.95
C GLY A 278 7.33 -7.44 13.63
N LEU A 279 6.16 -7.69 13.04
CA LEU A 279 5.76 -9.03 12.61
C LEU A 279 6.63 -9.56 11.47
N GLY A 280 7.02 -8.70 10.53
CA GLY A 280 7.99 -9.04 9.48
C GLY A 280 9.38 -9.36 10.03
N VAL A 281 9.87 -8.58 10.99
CA VAL A 281 11.14 -8.79 11.69
C VAL A 281 11.13 -10.09 12.50
N LEU A 282 10.03 -10.39 13.18
CA LEU A 282 9.82 -11.67 13.89
C LEU A 282 9.82 -12.86 12.93
N PHE A 283 9.18 -12.72 11.76
CA PHE A 283 9.20 -13.76 10.73
C PHE A 283 10.63 -13.99 10.21
N LEU A 284 11.38 -12.92 9.91
CA LEU A 284 12.79 -13.01 9.53
C LEU A 284 13.62 -13.70 10.61
N TYR A 285 13.43 -13.32 11.87
CA TYR A 285 14.10 -13.93 13.02
C TYR A 285 13.87 -15.45 13.04
N ALA A 286 12.61 -15.88 12.92
CA ALA A 286 12.25 -17.30 12.96
C ALA A 286 12.89 -18.09 11.81
N VAL A 287 12.88 -17.55 10.58
CA VAL A 287 13.53 -18.18 9.43
C VAL A 287 15.03 -18.28 9.65
N LEU A 288 15.68 -17.19 10.09
CA LEU A 288 17.12 -17.16 10.33
C LEU A 288 17.52 -18.15 11.43
N PHE A 289 16.74 -18.24 12.51
CA PHE A 289 16.96 -19.21 13.58
C PHE A 289 16.91 -20.65 13.08
N VAL A 290 15.92 -21.00 12.25
CA VAL A 290 15.83 -22.35 11.65
C VAL A 290 17.03 -22.64 10.75
N VAL A 291 17.41 -21.68 9.91
CA VAL A 291 18.58 -21.82 9.02
C VAL A 291 19.86 -22.00 9.83
N LEU A 292 20.07 -21.19 10.89
CA LEU A 292 21.27 -21.27 11.72
C LEU A 292 21.35 -22.58 12.51
N ASN A 293 20.23 -23.13 12.97
CA ASN A 293 20.21 -24.47 13.55
C ASN A 293 20.64 -25.54 12.53
N ALA A 294 20.15 -25.47 11.29
CA ALA A 294 20.55 -26.40 10.24
C ALA A 294 22.05 -26.26 9.91
N VAL A 295 22.55 -25.02 9.83
CA VAL A 295 23.98 -24.73 9.62
C VAL A 295 24.82 -25.23 10.80
N ALA A 296 24.35 -25.07 12.04
CA ALA A 296 25.03 -25.58 13.23
C ALA A 296 25.15 -27.09 13.22
N ALA A 297 24.06 -27.79 12.91
CA ALA A 297 24.06 -29.24 12.80
C ALA A 297 24.97 -29.74 11.67
N LEU A 298 25.10 -28.98 10.58
CA LEU A 298 25.93 -29.35 9.42
C LEU A 298 27.42 -29.06 9.63
N LEU A 299 27.76 -27.89 10.20
CA LEU A 299 29.14 -27.39 10.27
C LEU A 299 29.84 -27.71 11.61
N LEU A 300 29.11 -27.75 12.73
CA LEU A 300 29.71 -27.94 14.05
C LEU A 300 29.68 -29.40 14.47
N SER A 301 30.82 -30.06 14.30
CA SER A 301 31.01 -31.40 14.85
C SER A 301 30.97 -31.40 16.39
N PRO A 302 30.42 -32.45 17.04
CA PRO A 302 30.39 -32.55 18.49
C PRO A 302 31.78 -32.42 19.15
N SER A 303 32.84 -32.91 18.49
CA SER A 303 34.21 -32.80 19.00
C SER A 303 34.74 -31.37 19.05
N VAL A 304 34.34 -30.51 18.11
CA VAL A 304 34.76 -29.10 18.09
C VAL A 304 34.05 -28.32 19.20
N LEU A 305 32.77 -28.59 19.40
CA LEU A 305 31.98 -27.92 20.42
C LEU A 305 32.36 -28.40 21.84
N ASP A 306 32.70 -29.68 22.01
CA ASP A 306 33.22 -30.24 23.28
C ASP A 306 34.52 -29.54 23.71
N GLN A 307 35.47 -29.35 22.78
CA GLN A 307 36.72 -28.63 23.07
C GLN A 307 36.49 -27.17 23.46
N ALA A 308 35.49 -26.53 22.87
CA ALA A 308 35.14 -25.14 23.13
C ALA A 308 34.41 -24.93 24.46
N LEU A 309 33.49 -25.85 24.81
CA LEU A 309 32.61 -25.74 25.97
C LEU A 309 33.11 -26.52 27.20
N ALA A 310 34.13 -27.36 27.04
CA ALA A 310 34.67 -28.24 28.08
C ALA A 310 33.64 -29.22 28.67
N HIS A 311 32.60 -29.55 27.91
CA HIS A 311 31.63 -30.60 28.22
C HIS A 311 31.04 -31.19 26.94
N ARG A 312 30.51 -32.41 27.03
CA ARG A 312 29.84 -33.05 25.90
C ARG A 312 28.66 -32.19 25.44
N PRO A 313 28.59 -31.83 24.15
CA PRO A 313 27.54 -30.97 23.65
C PRO A 313 26.20 -31.71 23.57
N THR A 314 25.15 -31.00 23.94
CA THR A 314 23.75 -31.42 23.89
C THR A 314 23.01 -30.64 22.81
N VAL A 315 21.83 -31.11 22.40
CA VAL A 315 20.97 -30.39 21.44
C VAL A 315 20.66 -28.97 21.92
N THR A 316 20.55 -28.77 23.24
CA THR A 316 20.32 -27.46 23.84
C THR A 316 21.46 -26.48 23.56
N ASP A 317 22.70 -26.94 23.47
CA ASP A 317 23.86 -26.07 23.20
C ASP A 317 23.83 -25.55 21.75
N TYR A 318 23.43 -26.39 20.79
CA TYR A 318 23.21 -26.00 19.40
C TYR A 318 22.05 -24.99 19.27
N LEU A 319 20.96 -25.23 20.01
CA LEU A 319 19.81 -24.31 20.06
C LEU A 319 20.18 -22.96 20.69
N ALA A 320 20.89 -22.98 21.82
CA ALA A 320 21.36 -21.80 22.55
C ALA A 320 22.33 -20.98 21.70
N LEU A 321 23.26 -21.63 20.99
CA LEU A 321 24.16 -20.98 20.06
C LEU A 321 23.40 -20.33 18.91
N SER A 322 22.54 -21.08 18.23
CA SER A 322 21.76 -20.58 17.10
C SER A 322 20.87 -19.41 17.53
N TRP A 323 20.28 -19.48 18.72
CA TRP A 323 19.43 -18.42 19.28
C TRP A 323 20.25 -17.14 19.54
N PHE A 324 21.39 -17.27 20.22
CA PHE A 324 22.29 -16.16 20.48
C PHE A 324 22.79 -15.50 19.18
N VAL A 325 23.30 -16.31 18.24
CA VAL A 325 23.83 -15.82 16.95
C VAL A 325 22.74 -15.18 16.11
N THR A 326 21.51 -15.72 16.11
CA THR A 326 20.36 -15.08 15.44
C THR A 326 20.13 -13.68 15.99
N SER A 327 20.11 -13.53 17.32
CA SER A 327 19.87 -12.23 17.95
C SER A 327 20.99 -11.22 17.65
N LEU A 328 22.24 -11.67 17.64
CA LEU A 328 23.38 -10.84 17.27
C LEU A 328 23.34 -10.44 15.79
N ALA A 329 22.95 -11.37 14.91
CA ALA A 329 22.81 -11.13 13.48
C ALA A 329 21.74 -10.08 13.17
N MET A 330 20.62 -10.06 13.91
CA MET A 330 19.60 -9.03 13.76
C MET A 330 20.13 -7.62 14.10
N ILE A 331 21.01 -7.52 15.11
CA ILE A 331 21.70 -6.26 15.45
C ILE A 331 22.70 -5.90 14.33
N GLY A 332 23.46 -6.87 13.82
CA GLY A 332 24.38 -6.68 12.69
C GLY A 332 23.69 -6.21 11.41
N GLY A 333 22.46 -6.67 11.17
CA GLY A 333 21.62 -6.21 10.07
C GLY A 333 21.33 -4.72 10.10
N ALA A 334 21.05 -4.17 11.28
CA ALA A 334 20.83 -2.73 11.46
C ALA A 334 22.09 -1.93 11.08
N PHE A 335 23.27 -2.37 11.52
CA PHE A 335 24.54 -1.74 11.15
C PHE A 335 24.87 -1.87 9.66
N GLY A 336 24.55 -3.01 9.03
CA GLY A 336 24.77 -3.25 7.59
C GLY A 336 23.99 -2.31 6.68
N SER A 337 22.83 -1.84 7.10
CA SER A 337 22.06 -0.78 6.42
C SER A 337 22.60 0.63 6.63
N GLY A 338 23.41 0.89 7.66
CA GLY A 338 24.00 2.22 7.91
C GLY A 338 25.13 2.60 6.94
N LEU A 339 25.61 1.65 6.13
CA LEU A 339 26.61 1.85 5.07
C LEU A 339 25.94 1.98 3.69
N GLU A 340 24.65 2.29 3.67
CA GLU A 340 23.87 2.44 2.46
C GLU A 340 24.01 3.87 1.94
N ASP A 341 24.49 3.99 0.70
CA ASP A 341 24.55 5.28 0.03
C ASP A 341 23.11 5.67 -0.35
N ASP A 342 22.73 6.89 0.02
CA ASP A 342 21.36 7.46 0.10
C ASP A 342 20.54 7.31 -1.21
N GLY A 343 21.19 6.93 -2.32
CA GLY A 343 20.58 6.69 -3.62
C GLY A 343 19.90 5.33 -3.81
N THR A 344 20.27 4.25 -3.09
CA THR A 344 19.85 2.88 -3.48
C THR A 344 18.53 2.44 -2.82
N VAL A 345 18.28 2.81 -1.57
CA VAL A 345 17.03 2.51 -0.83
C VAL A 345 15.89 3.41 -1.29
N HIS A 346 16.20 4.68 -1.56
CA HIS A 346 15.25 5.66 -2.10
C HIS A 346 14.69 5.22 -3.46
N ASN A 347 15.45 4.41 -4.21
CA ASN A 347 15.08 3.85 -5.50
C ASN A 347 14.18 2.60 -5.43
N ALA A 348 14.13 1.92 -4.29
CA ALA A 348 13.37 0.68 -4.10
C ALA A 348 12.06 0.88 -3.31
N ALA A 349 12.04 1.85 -2.38
CA ALA A 349 10.87 2.20 -1.59
C ALA A 349 9.92 3.16 -2.32
N TYR A 350 10.44 4.10 -3.13
CA TYR A 350 9.61 5.01 -3.90
C TYR A 350 9.32 4.45 -5.29
N GLY A 351 8.04 4.14 -5.53
CA GLY A 351 7.55 3.86 -6.87
C GLY A 351 7.91 5.02 -7.83
N ARG A 352 8.04 4.71 -9.12
CA ARG A 352 8.37 5.66 -10.21
C ARG A 352 7.59 6.98 -10.13
N ARG A 353 6.44 7.00 -9.46
CA ARG A 353 5.55 8.16 -9.26
C ARG A 353 6.12 9.27 -8.34
N GLN A 354 6.91 8.95 -7.31
CA GLN A 354 7.57 10.01 -6.50
C GLN A 354 8.72 10.68 -7.28
N ARG A 355 9.37 9.94 -8.19
CA ARG A 355 10.38 10.49 -9.10
C ARG A 355 9.77 11.52 -10.03
N SER A 356 8.63 11.20 -10.65
CA SER A 356 7.89 12.15 -11.49
C SER A 356 7.47 13.41 -10.73
N ARG A 357 7.03 13.29 -9.46
CA ARG A 357 6.66 14.45 -8.62
C ARG A 357 7.86 15.36 -8.33
N ARG A 358 9.03 14.79 -7.98
CA ARG A 358 10.26 15.56 -7.71
C ARG A 358 10.90 16.13 -8.98
N GLU A 359 10.84 15.43 -10.10
CA GLU A 359 11.34 15.93 -11.38
C GLU A 359 10.49 17.09 -11.89
N GLN A 360 9.17 17.03 -11.72
CA GLN A 360 8.25 18.11 -12.08
C GLN A 360 8.34 19.30 -11.10
N GLN A 361 8.56 19.05 -9.82
CA GLN A 361 8.75 20.11 -8.83
C GLN A 361 10.11 20.81 -9.03
N LYS A 362 11.17 20.05 -9.34
CA LYS A 362 12.47 20.61 -9.76
C LYS A 362 12.38 21.35 -11.09
N SER A 363 11.60 20.89 -12.07
CA SER A 363 11.41 21.63 -13.34
C SER A 363 10.60 22.90 -13.16
N SER A 364 9.60 22.89 -12.27
CA SER A 364 8.80 24.07 -11.93
C SER A 364 9.56 25.10 -11.09
N GLU A 365 10.56 24.67 -10.32
CA GLU A 365 11.41 25.53 -9.50
C GLU A 365 12.66 26.02 -10.26
N ALA A 366 13.10 25.27 -11.28
CA ALA A 366 14.20 25.65 -12.18
C ALA A 366 13.78 26.61 -13.31
N ASP A 367 12.48 26.79 -13.56
CA ASP A 367 11.98 27.78 -14.52
C ASP A 367 10.85 28.64 -13.94
N PRO A 368 11.17 29.71 -13.18
CA PRO A 368 10.19 30.67 -12.70
C PRO A 368 9.65 31.59 -13.82
N GLY A 369 10.11 31.45 -15.07
CA GLY A 369 9.94 32.44 -16.14
C GLY A 369 8.82 32.19 -17.14
N ALA A 370 8.28 30.98 -17.25
CA ALA A 370 7.35 30.64 -18.33
C ALA A 370 5.89 31.14 -18.14
N GLY A 371 5.56 31.78 -17.01
CA GLY A 371 4.19 32.23 -16.69
C GLY A 371 3.91 33.73 -16.92
N ARG A 372 4.86 34.51 -17.45
CA ARG A 372 4.68 35.94 -17.74
C ARG A 372 5.13 36.31 -19.15
N ALA A 373 4.47 35.72 -20.14
CA ALA A 373 4.38 36.28 -21.48
C ALA A 373 3.10 35.72 -22.12
N ASP A 374 1.98 36.38 -21.86
CA ASP A 374 1.24 37.04 -22.93
C ASP A 374 0.15 37.92 -22.32
N SER A 375 -0.08 39.03 -23.03
CA SER A 375 -0.86 40.19 -22.62
C SER A 375 -2.32 40.04 -23.03
#